data_AF-A0A7S4NKD3-F1
#
_entry.id   AF-A0A7S4NKD3-F1
#
_cell.length_a   1.000
_cell.length_b   1.000
_cell.length_c   1.000
_cell.angle_alpha   90.00
_cell.angle_beta   90.00
_cell.angle_gamma   90.00
#
_symmetry.space_group_name_H-M   'P 1'
#
loop_
_entity.id
_entity.type
_entity.pdbx_description
1 polymer ?
#
loop_
_entity_poly.entity_id
_entity_poly.type
_entity_poly.pdbx_seq_one_letter_code
_entity_poly.pdbx_strand_id
1 'polypeptide(L)'
;MEEEMDALLVNVAQRSGGIEPMLHSIFSFLKRRTDFYHIQKPGDKIGFPAGVAKRMVLQAFKHFEDDTELCSPNKEELESRGERIQNNPTSGSLSAARSEAKTTPKPTTATTPKTSDMPKVEETNDTKSSFVCYNGGECERYKWSQTLDEIVLYVDCSKSGGKLKAKELDCKFGKKNVSISLRQGNSLPILDGELFEEVKHEDVVWHLEESRFLTINLEKKKKTWWKCALVGDREIDTQRVDSTCKIDDYDEPTQAAIQKLMFDQ
;
A
#
# COMPACT_ATOMS: atom_id res chain seq x y z
N MET A 1 18.81 -5.94 7.15
CA MET A 1 18.37 -4.69 6.50
C MET A 1 17.17 -4.06 7.21
N GLU A 2 16.10 -4.82 7.50
CA GLU A 2 15.02 -4.32 8.37
C GLU A 2 15.55 -3.95 9.75
N GLU A 3 16.34 -4.82 10.40
CA GLU A 3 16.93 -4.53 11.72
C GLU A 3 17.84 -3.29 11.76
N GLU A 4 18.55 -2.99 10.66
CA GLU A 4 19.41 -1.79 10.57
C GLU A 4 18.58 -0.51 10.38
N MET A 5 17.52 -0.61 9.57
CA MET A 5 16.58 0.47 9.36
C MET A 5 15.79 0.75 10.64
N ASP A 6 15.40 -0.30 11.36
CA ASP A 6 14.76 -0.22 12.67
C ASP A 6 15.69 0.44 13.69
N ALA A 7 16.97 0.06 13.73
CA ALA A 7 17.95 0.71 14.60
C ALA A 7 18.07 2.22 14.30
N LEU A 8 18.04 2.63 13.02
CA LEU A 8 18.04 4.04 12.64
C LEU A 8 16.75 4.76 13.06
N LEU A 9 15.58 4.15 12.83
CA LEU A 9 14.29 4.72 13.18
C LEU A 9 14.11 4.86 14.69
N VAL A 10 14.56 3.86 15.47
CA VAL A 10 14.59 3.91 16.93
C VAL A 10 15.47 5.08 17.41
N ASN A 11 16.65 5.26 16.81
CA ASN A 11 17.52 6.39 17.12
C ASN A 11 16.87 7.75 16.81
N VAL A 12 16.13 7.85 15.70
CA VAL A 12 15.39 9.08 15.34
C VAL A 12 14.23 9.34 16.29
N ALA A 13 13.50 8.30 16.70
CA ALA A 13 12.39 8.39 17.66
C ALA A 13 12.87 8.90 19.02
N GLN A 14 13.98 8.36 19.52
CA GLN A 14 14.60 8.77 20.78
C GLN A 14 15.03 10.24 20.77
N ARG A 15 15.65 10.69 19.67
CA ARG A 15 16.10 12.09 19.52
C ARG A 15 14.95 13.09 19.36
N SER A 16 13.87 12.67 18.71
CA SER A 16 12.70 13.52 18.48
C SER A 16 11.85 13.69 19.74
N GLY A 17 12.06 12.87 20.77
CA GLY A 17 11.27 12.90 22.00
C GLY A 17 9.92 12.18 21.88
N GLY A 18 9.78 11.26 20.92
CA GLY A 18 8.55 10.47 20.71
C GLY A 18 8.12 10.36 19.25
N ILE A 19 7.05 9.60 19.03
CA ILE A 19 6.53 9.26 17.69
C ILE A 19 5.92 10.48 16.99
N GLU A 20 5.11 11.27 17.68
CA GLU A 20 4.44 12.44 17.08
C GLU A 20 5.47 13.51 16.60
N PRO A 21 6.47 13.92 17.41
CA PRO A 21 7.55 14.79 16.93
C PRO A 21 8.41 14.19 15.82
N MET A 22 8.61 12.87 15.85
CA MET A 22 9.32 12.14 14.79
C MET A 22 8.54 12.21 13.46
N LEU A 23 7.24 11.92 13.47
CA LEU A 23 6.37 12.03 12.29
C LEU A 23 6.37 13.46 11.75
N HIS A 24 6.27 14.46 12.63
CA HIS A 24 6.40 15.86 12.23
C HIS A 24 7.75 16.13 11.55
N SER A 25 8.85 15.59 12.09
CA SER A 25 10.18 15.73 11.49
C SER A 25 10.29 15.08 10.10
N ILE A 26 9.66 13.91 9.91
CA ILE A 26 9.58 13.22 8.60
C ILE A 26 8.79 14.07 7.60
N PHE A 27 7.58 14.53 7.94
CA PHE A 27 6.79 15.38 7.05
C PHE A 27 7.47 16.72 6.76
N SER A 28 8.19 17.26 7.75
CA SER A 28 8.98 18.47 7.62
C SER A 28 10.18 18.27 6.69
N PHE A 29 10.83 17.10 6.72
CA PHE A 29 11.85 16.70 5.75
C PHE A 29 11.27 16.57 4.34
N LEU A 30 10.17 15.83 4.17
CA LEU A 30 9.49 15.67 2.88
C LEU A 30 9.10 17.03 2.27
N LYS A 31 8.66 17.98 3.10
CA LYS A 31 8.38 19.34 2.63
C LYS A 31 9.61 20.11 2.13
N ARG A 32 10.76 19.95 2.79
CA ARG A 32 11.96 20.75 2.49
C ARG A 32 12.87 20.15 1.44
N ARG A 33 12.91 18.82 1.34
CA ARG A 33 13.91 18.08 0.59
C ARG A 33 13.33 17.27 -0.57
N THR A 34 12.01 17.20 -0.69
CA THR A 34 11.35 16.48 -1.78
C THR A 34 10.22 17.32 -2.37
N ASP A 35 9.70 16.87 -3.50
CA ASP A 35 8.56 17.46 -4.20
C ASP A 35 7.21 16.94 -3.65
N PHE A 36 7.20 16.25 -2.52
CA PHE A 36 6.02 15.55 -1.97
C PHE A 36 4.79 16.45 -1.77
N TYR A 37 4.99 17.73 -1.42
CA TYR A 37 3.91 18.69 -1.22
C TYR A 37 3.67 19.62 -2.43
N HIS A 38 4.38 19.42 -3.54
CA HIS A 38 4.18 20.21 -4.75
C HIS A 38 2.97 19.66 -5.52
N ILE A 39 2.01 20.53 -5.81
CA ILE A 39 0.86 20.18 -6.65
C ILE A 39 1.28 20.34 -8.10
N GLN A 40 1.27 19.24 -8.83
CA GLN A 40 1.63 19.20 -10.25
C GLN A 40 0.65 20.04 -11.08
N LYS A 41 1.16 21.03 -11.83
CA LYS A 41 0.39 21.80 -12.81
C LYS A 41 0.60 21.24 -14.24
N PRO A 42 -0.27 21.58 -15.20
CA PRO A 42 -0.07 21.16 -16.59
C PRO A 42 1.26 21.68 -17.13
N GLY A 43 2.21 20.77 -17.37
CA GLY A 43 3.56 21.08 -17.83
C GLY A 43 4.68 20.84 -16.80
N ASP A 44 4.34 20.61 -15.53
CA ASP A 44 5.32 20.34 -14.49
C ASP A 44 5.75 18.86 -14.48
N LYS A 45 7.06 18.62 -14.40
CA LYS A 45 7.67 17.29 -14.29
C LYS A 45 7.84 16.80 -12.84
N ILE A 46 7.51 17.64 -11.86
CA ILE A 46 7.72 17.39 -10.43
C ILE A 46 6.43 17.55 -9.64
N GLY A 47 6.34 16.87 -8.51
CA GLY A 47 5.20 16.90 -7.62
C GLY A 47 4.09 15.91 -7.98
N PHE A 48 3.02 15.95 -7.20
CA PHE A 48 1.89 15.04 -7.29
C PHE A 48 0.61 15.78 -7.70
N PRO A 49 -0.33 15.12 -8.40
CA PRO A 49 -1.66 15.67 -8.59
C PRO A 49 -2.32 15.97 -7.25
N ALA A 50 -3.22 16.97 -7.23
CA ALA A 50 -3.89 17.40 -6.02
C ALA A 50 -4.53 16.22 -5.27
N GLY A 51 -4.18 16.05 -3.99
CA GLY A 51 -4.71 15.00 -3.12
C GLY A 51 -4.06 13.62 -3.25
N VAL A 52 -3.14 13.39 -4.19
CA VAL A 52 -2.43 12.10 -4.30
C VAL A 52 -1.46 11.90 -3.14
N ALA A 53 -0.60 12.87 -2.84
CA ALA A 53 0.36 12.77 -1.72
C ALA A 53 -0.33 12.50 -0.37
N LYS A 54 -1.45 13.18 -0.08
CA LYS A 54 -2.25 12.95 1.13
C LYS A 54 -2.83 11.52 1.16
N ARG A 55 -3.34 11.02 0.03
CA ARG A 55 -3.83 9.65 -0.06
C ARG A 55 -2.73 8.62 0.17
N MET A 56 -1.52 8.85 -0.32
CA MET A 56 -0.40 7.92 -0.11
C MET A 56 -0.09 7.72 1.38
N VAL A 57 -0.05 8.80 2.17
CA VAL A 57 0.20 8.72 3.62
C VAL A 57 -0.93 7.97 4.33
N LEU A 58 -2.19 8.33 4.03
CA LEU A 58 -3.34 7.67 4.64
C LEU A 58 -3.44 6.20 4.25
N GLN A 59 -3.02 5.87 3.03
CA GLN A 59 -3.00 4.49 2.55
C GLN A 59 -1.94 3.66 3.27
N ALA A 60 -0.72 4.21 3.44
CA ALA A 60 0.33 3.56 4.20
C ALA A 60 -0.09 3.34 5.66
N PHE A 61 -0.73 4.33 6.29
CA PHE A 61 -1.24 4.21 7.65
C PHE A 61 -2.24 3.05 7.80
N LYS A 62 -3.23 2.98 6.88
CA LYS A 62 -4.23 1.90 6.88
C LYS A 62 -3.64 0.51 6.69
N HIS A 63 -2.64 0.37 5.82
CA HIS A 63 -1.97 -0.90 5.60
C HIS A 63 -1.42 -1.50 6.91
N PHE A 64 -0.78 -0.67 7.74
CA PHE A 64 -0.26 -1.13 9.03
C PHE A 64 -1.33 -1.28 10.11
N GLU A 65 -2.47 -0.59 10.01
CA GLU A 65 -3.63 -0.86 10.89
C GLU A 65 -4.21 -2.25 10.61
N ASP A 66 -4.43 -2.57 9.32
CA ASP A 66 -4.97 -3.86 8.88
C ASP A 66 -4.03 -5.03 9.27
N ASP A 67 -2.71 -4.84 9.09
CA ASP A 67 -1.68 -5.81 9.51
C ASP A 67 -1.65 -6.02 11.04
N THR A 68 -1.95 -4.98 11.83
CA THR A 68 -1.96 -5.06 13.30
C THR A 68 -3.24 -5.74 13.83
N GLU A 69 -4.39 -5.51 13.18
CA GLU A 69 -5.65 -6.19 13.52
C GLU A 69 -5.62 -7.69 13.23
N LEU A 70 -4.86 -8.13 12.22
CA LEU A 70 -4.62 -9.55 11.93
C LEU A 70 -3.85 -10.29 13.04
N CYS A 71 -3.13 -9.56 13.90
CA CYS A 71 -2.30 -10.12 14.98
C CYS A 71 -2.96 -10.08 16.37
N SER A 72 -4.11 -9.41 16.52
CA SER A 72 -4.86 -9.29 17.79
C SER A 72 -6.23 -9.97 17.69
N PRO A 73 -6.42 -11.23 18.12
CA PRO A 73 -7.68 -11.96 17.92
C PRO A 73 -8.87 -11.49 18.79
N ASN A 74 -8.76 -10.42 19.58
CA ASN A 74 -9.81 -10.01 20.53
C ASN A 74 -10.27 -8.56 20.31
N LYS A 75 -11.23 -8.37 19.38
CA LYS A 75 -11.88 -7.07 19.14
C LYS A 75 -12.99 -6.72 20.15
N GLU A 76 -13.36 -7.62 21.07
CA GLU A 76 -14.45 -7.36 22.02
C GLU A 76 -14.05 -6.58 23.30
N GLU A 77 -12.76 -6.42 23.62
CA GLU A 77 -12.35 -5.81 24.90
C GLU A 77 -11.96 -4.32 24.81
N LEU A 78 -11.54 -3.82 23.64
CA LEU A 78 -11.04 -2.44 23.48
C LEU A 78 -12.13 -1.37 23.32
N GLU A 79 -13.31 -1.72 22.81
CA GLU A 79 -14.42 -0.76 22.63
C GLU A 79 -15.01 -0.30 23.98
N SER A 80 -14.79 -1.06 25.07
CA SER A 80 -15.28 -0.72 26.42
C SER A 80 -14.42 0.28 27.20
N ARG A 81 -13.22 0.67 26.72
CA ARG A 81 -12.36 1.67 27.37
C ARG A 81 -12.49 3.09 26.80
N GLY A 82 -13.03 3.24 25.58
CA GLY A 82 -13.18 4.53 24.92
C GLY A 82 -14.27 5.44 25.50
N GLU A 83 -15.29 4.86 26.15
CA GLU A 83 -16.43 5.63 26.66
C GLU A 83 -16.28 6.15 28.10
N ARG A 84 -15.16 5.89 28.79
CA ARG A 84 -14.98 6.29 30.21
C ARG A 84 -14.28 7.63 30.42
N ILE A 85 -13.88 8.36 29.38
CA ILE A 85 -13.08 9.60 29.51
C ILE A 85 -13.94 10.89 29.57
N GLN A 86 -15.27 10.81 29.40
CA GLN A 86 -16.16 11.94 29.66
C GLN A 86 -17.07 11.63 30.84
N ASN A 87 -16.61 11.91 32.07
CA ASN A 87 -17.43 12.49 33.16
C ASN A 87 -16.63 12.69 34.47
N ASN A 88 -15.97 13.86 34.53
CA ASN A 88 -15.81 14.74 35.71
C ASN A 88 -14.95 14.26 36.92
N PRO A 89 -14.63 15.13 37.90
CA PRO A 89 -13.28 15.67 38.16
C PRO A 89 -12.71 15.23 39.53
N THR A 90 -11.44 15.59 39.82
CA THR A 90 -10.89 15.95 41.16
C THR A 90 -9.54 15.27 41.52
N SER A 91 -8.53 16.14 41.63
CA SER A 91 -7.41 16.22 42.59
C SER A 91 -6.43 15.05 42.79
N GLY A 92 -5.14 15.38 42.61
CA GLY A 92 -4.00 14.59 43.10
C GLY A 92 -2.65 15.10 42.60
N SER A 93 -2.18 16.21 43.21
CA SER A 93 -0.85 16.85 43.17
C SER A 93 0.34 15.96 42.73
N LEU A 94 1.30 16.46 41.94
CA LEU A 94 2.55 17.05 42.45
C LEU A 94 3.12 18.18 41.54
N SER A 95 3.03 19.40 42.08
CA SER A 95 4.04 20.48 42.10
C SER A 95 4.92 20.81 40.88
N ALA A 96 4.62 21.96 40.25
CA ALA A 96 5.61 23.05 40.08
C ALA A 96 4.91 24.42 39.92
N ALA A 97 4.98 25.26 40.97
CA ALA A 97 4.79 26.72 40.86
C ALA A 97 6.02 27.31 40.11
N ARG A 98 5.96 28.40 39.34
CA ARG A 98 5.34 29.70 39.62
C ARG A 98 5.37 30.57 38.33
N SER A 99 4.23 31.24 38.06
CA SER A 99 3.95 32.59 37.51
C SER A 99 4.96 33.26 36.56
N GLU A 100 4.56 33.95 35.48
CA GLU A 100 3.71 35.16 35.47
C GLU A 100 2.96 35.40 34.14
N ALA A 101 1.87 36.17 34.26
CA ALA A 101 0.85 36.45 33.26
C ALA A 101 1.07 37.78 32.52
N LYS A 102 0.47 37.95 31.31
CA LYS A 102 -0.55 38.99 31.04
C LYS A 102 -1.07 39.05 29.59
N THR A 103 -2.39 39.22 29.50
CA THR A 103 -3.21 40.02 28.55
C THR A 103 -3.42 39.60 27.09
N THR A 104 -4.67 39.21 26.81
CA THR A 104 -5.52 39.48 25.63
C THR A 104 -5.55 40.99 25.24
N PRO A 105 -5.96 41.44 24.02
CA PRO A 105 -7.19 41.00 23.31
C PRO A 105 -7.19 40.98 21.75
N LYS A 106 -8.29 40.41 21.22
CA LYS A 106 -8.84 40.42 19.84
C LYS A 106 -9.22 41.85 19.39
N PRO A 107 -9.32 42.20 18.07
CA PRO A 107 -10.59 42.08 17.31
C PRO A 107 -10.40 41.71 15.79
N THR A 108 -11.26 40.87 15.16
CA THR A 108 -12.41 41.23 14.26
C THR A 108 -11.97 41.88 12.93
N THR A 109 -12.32 41.46 11.70
CA THR A 109 -13.67 41.42 11.08
C THR A 109 -13.56 41.00 9.58
N ALA A 110 -14.63 40.38 9.04
CA ALA A 110 -15.15 40.52 7.67
C ALA A 110 -14.38 39.81 6.51
N THR A 111 -14.94 39.15 5.48
CA THR A 111 -16.29 39.11 4.88
C THR A 111 -16.36 37.92 3.91
N THR A 112 -17.46 37.15 3.92
CA THR A 112 -17.92 36.32 2.79
C THR A 112 -18.73 37.16 1.82
N PRO A 113 -18.77 36.84 0.50
CA PRO A 113 -20.01 36.26 -0.02
C PRO A 113 -19.86 35.24 -1.19
N LYS A 114 -20.50 34.08 -0.98
CA LYS A 114 -21.45 33.31 -1.82
C LYS A 114 -21.36 33.23 -3.38
N THR A 115 -21.35 31.96 -3.83
CA THR A 115 -22.10 31.26 -4.93
C THR A 115 -21.79 31.45 -6.42
N SER A 116 -21.51 30.33 -7.10
CA SER A 116 -22.16 29.89 -8.35
C SER A 116 -21.93 28.39 -8.58
N ASP A 117 -22.76 27.79 -9.45
CA ASP A 117 -23.34 26.45 -9.39
C ASP A 117 -22.65 25.37 -10.27
N MET A 118 -22.87 24.10 -9.90
CA MET A 118 -22.82 22.83 -10.67
C MET A 118 -21.47 22.23 -11.19
N PRO A 119 -21.38 20.90 -11.45
CA PRO A 119 -22.33 19.80 -11.18
C PRO A 119 -21.78 18.70 -10.23
N LYS A 120 -22.73 18.07 -9.54
CA LYS A 120 -22.60 16.82 -8.79
C LYS A 120 -22.35 15.67 -9.77
N VAL A 121 -21.12 15.16 -9.83
CA VAL A 121 -20.84 13.86 -10.44
C VAL A 121 -21.01 12.81 -9.35
N GLU A 122 -21.93 11.89 -9.62
CA GLU A 122 -22.32 10.79 -8.75
C GLU A 122 -21.09 9.95 -8.36
N GLU A 123 -20.77 9.96 -7.06
CA GLU A 123 -19.89 8.96 -6.46
C GLU A 123 -20.62 7.62 -6.49
N THR A 124 -20.40 6.85 -7.55
CA THR A 124 -20.65 5.42 -7.51
C THR A 124 -19.65 4.82 -6.55
N ASN A 125 -20.20 4.46 -5.39
CA ASN A 125 -19.57 3.88 -4.22
C ASN A 125 -19.09 2.45 -4.54
N ASP A 126 -18.06 2.30 -5.38
CA ASP A 126 -17.47 1.00 -5.67
C ASP A 126 -16.15 0.85 -4.92
N THR A 127 -16.10 -0.19 -4.10
CA THR A 127 -15.10 -0.47 -3.08
C THR A 127 -13.76 -0.75 -3.77
N LYS A 128 -12.95 0.29 -3.94
CA LYS A 128 -11.63 0.21 -4.57
C LYS A 128 -10.67 -0.49 -3.62
N SER A 129 -10.62 -1.82 -3.77
CA SER A 129 -9.59 -2.69 -3.19
C SER A 129 -8.19 -2.07 -3.40
N SER A 130 -7.47 -1.93 -2.28
CA SER A 130 -6.26 -1.11 -2.05
C SER A 130 -4.97 -1.66 -2.66
N PHE A 131 -5.03 -2.72 -3.47
CA PHE A 131 -3.84 -3.33 -4.06
C PHE A 131 -3.08 -2.36 -4.96
N VAL A 132 -1.81 -2.10 -4.62
CA VAL A 132 -0.86 -1.32 -5.43
C VAL A 132 -0.23 -2.24 -6.47
N CYS A 133 -0.36 -1.89 -7.76
CA CYS A 133 0.14 -2.68 -8.90
C CYS A 133 1.62 -2.34 -9.20
N TYR A 134 2.55 -2.65 -8.30
CA TYR A 134 3.97 -2.34 -8.48
C TYR A 134 4.54 -3.04 -9.72
N ASN A 135 5.03 -2.25 -10.70
CA ASN A 135 5.49 -2.70 -12.02
C ASN A 135 4.53 -3.62 -12.78
N GLY A 136 3.26 -3.63 -12.42
CA GLY A 136 2.22 -4.45 -13.02
C GLY A 136 1.06 -3.61 -13.53
N GLY A 137 -0.15 -4.17 -13.53
CA GLY A 137 -1.31 -3.54 -14.13
C GLY A 137 -2.64 -3.92 -13.49
N GLU A 138 -3.68 -3.18 -13.88
CA GLU A 138 -5.06 -3.41 -13.47
C GLU A 138 -5.87 -3.86 -14.67
N CYS A 139 -6.46 -5.06 -14.55
CA CYS A 139 -7.39 -5.66 -15.51
C CYS A 139 -8.80 -5.72 -14.88
N GLU A 140 -9.81 -6.06 -15.68
CA GLU A 140 -11.19 -6.14 -15.20
C GLU A 140 -11.43 -7.28 -14.20
N ARG A 141 -10.71 -8.40 -14.38
CA ARG A 141 -10.86 -9.62 -13.58
C ARG A 141 -9.88 -9.73 -12.41
N TYR A 142 -8.75 -9.03 -12.50
CA TYR A 142 -7.67 -9.10 -11.52
C TYR A 142 -6.75 -7.89 -11.63
N LYS A 143 -5.97 -7.67 -10.58
CA LYS A 143 -4.81 -6.76 -10.59
C LYS A 143 -3.55 -7.58 -10.45
N TRP A 144 -2.41 -7.03 -10.84
CA TRP A 144 -1.17 -7.75 -10.70
C TRP A 144 0.02 -6.83 -10.47
N SER A 145 1.02 -7.36 -9.79
CA SER A 145 2.32 -6.76 -9.53
C SER A 145 3.42 -7.73 -9.92
N GLN A 146 4.63 -7.24 -10.17
CA GLN A 146 5.74 -8.12 -10.50
C GLN A 146 7.10 -7.54 -10.10
N THR A 147 8.06 -8.45 -9.96
CA THR A 147 9.50 -8.19 -9.96
C THR A 147 10.12 -8.90 -11.17
N LEU A 148 11.46 -8.96 -11.27
CA LEU A 148 12.09 -9.81 -12.28
C LEU A 148 11.80 -11.30 -12.07
N ASP A 149 11.69 -11.71 -10.81
CA ASP A 149 11.62 -13.11 -10.37
C ASP A 149 10.19 -13.60 -10.15
N GLU A 150 9.24 -12.71 -9.85
CA GLU A 150 7.91 -13.12 -9.38
C GLU A 150 6.80 -12.29 -10.03
N ILE A 151 5.60 -12.88 -10.03
CA ILE A 151 4.35 -12.19 -10.35
C ILE A 151 3.31 -12.52 -9.29
N VAL A 152 2.59 -11.49 -8.84
CA VAL A 152 1.52 -11.58 -7.85
C VAL A 152 0.22 -11.16 -8.51
N LEU A 153 -0.79 -12.02 -8.44
CA LEU A 153 -2.15 -11.75 -8.94
C LEU A 153 -3.10 -11.52 -7.76
N TYR A 154 -3.90 -10.46 -7.86
CA TYR A 154 -4.96 -10.11 -6.92
C TYR A 154 -6.31 -10.24 -7.62
N VAL A 155 -7.09 -11.24 -7.23
CA VAL A 155 -8.38 -11.57 -7.85
C VAL A 155 -9.50 -11.23 -6.87
N ASP A 156 -10.44 -10.39 -7.30
CA ASP A 156 -11.65 -10.10 -6.51
C ASP A 156 -12.71 -11.17 -6.79
N CYS A 157 -12.92 -12.06 -5.81
CA CYS A 157 -13.88 -13.14 -5.90
C CYS A 157 -15.30 -12.71 -5.49
N SER A 158 -15.55 -11.45 -5.11
CA SER A 158 -16.88 -10.97 -4.67
C SER A 158 -18.02 -11.24 -5.66
N LYS A 159 -17.70 -11.28 -6.96
CA LYS A 159 -18.66 -11.57 -8.04
C LYS A 159 -19.22 -13.00 -7.99
N SER A 160 -18.63 -13.90 -7.19
CA SER A 160 -19.05 -15.31 -7.12
C SER A 160 -20.16 -15.58 -6.09
N GLY A 161 -20.60 -14.57 -5.33
CA GLY A 161 -21.73 -14.63 -4.42
C GLY A 161 -21.40 -15.18 -3.02
N GLY A 162 -21.77 -14.42 -1.99
CA GLY A 162 -21.66 -14.83 -0.58
C GLY A 162 -20.23 -14.79 -0.01
N LYS A 163 -20.09 -15.20 1.27
CA LYS A 163 -18.79 -15.32 1.94
C LYS A 163 -18.08 -16.59 1.43
N LEU A 164 -17.09 -16.45 0.55
CA LEU A 164 -16.30 -17.57 0.06
C LEU A 164 -15.43 -18.19 1.16
N LYS A 165 -15.33 -19.52 1.16
CA LYS A 165 -14.29 -20.23 1.90
C LYS A 165 -13.21 -20.74 0.96
N ALA A 166 -11.97 -20.78 1.41
CA ALA A 166 -10.85 -21.29 0.62
C ALA A 166 -11.10 -22.72 0.08
N LYS A 167 -11.85 -23.55 0.83
CA LYS A 167 -12.22 -24.92 0.41
C LYS A 167 -13.16 -24.99 -0.79
N GLU A 168 -13.87 -23.91 -1.08
CA GLU A 168 -14.82 -23.82 -2.20
C GLU A 168 -14.12 -23.39 -3.49
N LEU A 169 -12.88 -22.92 -3.41
CA LEU A 169 -12.05 -22.59 -4.56
C LEU A 169 -11.34 -23.83 -5.11
N ASP A 170 -11.31 -23.93 -6.43
CA ASP A 170 -10.49 -24.85 -7.21
C ASP A 170 -9.47 -24.03 -7.99
N CYS A 171 -8.25 -23.97 -7.44
CA CYS A 171 -7.12 -23.26 -8.01
C CYS A 171 -6.20 -24.27 -8.70
N LYS A 172 -6.12 -24.20 -10.03
CA LYS A 172 -5.28 -25.05 -10.86
C LYS A 172 -4.20 -24.21 -11.53
N PHE A 173 -2.96 -24.63 -11.32
CA PHE A 173 -1.78 -23.98 -11.87
C PHE A 173 -1.02 -24.97 -12.73
N GLY A 174 -0.72 -24.59 -13.96
CA GLY A 174 0.22 -25.29 -14.82
C GLY A 174 1.41 -24.39 -15.12
N LYS A 175 2.35 -24.91 -15.91
CA LYS A 175 3.60 -24.19 -16.22
C LYS A 175 3.36 -22.82 -16.86
N LYS A 176 2.26 -22.66 -17.59
CA LYS A 176 1.95 -21.44 -18.33
C LYS A 176 0.45 -21.12 -18.31
N ASN A 177 -0.26 -21.60 -17.31
CA ASN A 177 -1.72 -21.54 -17.27
C ASN A 177 -2.19 -21.42 -15.83
N VAL A 178 -3.23 -20.62 -15.63
CA VAL A 178 -3.91 -20.46 -14.34
C VAL A 178 -5.42 -20.55 -14.56
N SER A 179 -6.08 -21.36 -13.73
CA SER A 179 -7.53 -21.51 -13.73
C SER A 179 -8.03 -21.51 -12.30
N ILE A 180 -8.86 -20.53 -11.96
CA ILE A 180 -9.50 -20.35 -10.67
C ILE A 180 -11.01 -20.47 -10.88
N SER A 181 -11.63 -21.41 -10.20
CA SER A 181 -13.07 -21.67 -10.30
C SER A 181 -13.67 -22.04 -8.95
N LEU A 182 -15.01 -22.04 -8.87
CA LEU A 182 -15.72 -22.60 -7.72
C LEU A 182 -15.90 -24.11 -7.88
N ARG A 183 -15.66 -24.89 -6.83
CA ARG A 183 -15.87 -26.35 -6.81
C ARG A 183 -17.33 -26.77 -6.94
N GLN A 184 -18.25 -25.92 -6.48
CA GLN A 184 -19.68 -26.22 -6.49
C GLN A 184 -20.37 -25.41 -7.58
N GLY A 185 -20.82 -26.10 -8.62
CA GLY A 185 -21.65 -25.54 -9.69
C GLY A 185 -20.96 -25.47 -11.06
N ASN A 186 -21.78 -25.42 -12.11
CA ASN A 186 -21.34 -25.19 -13.49
C ASN A 186 -21.14 -23.68 -13.74
N SER A 187 -20.40 -23.01 -12.85
CA SER A 187 -20.12 -21.58 -12.94
C SER A 187 -18.91 -21.32 -13.83
N LEU A 188 -18.94 -20.21 -14.58
CA LEU A 188 -17.78 -19.74 -15.33
C LEU A 188 -16.57 -19.55 -14.39
N PRO A 189 -15.34 -19.82 -14.86
CA PRO A 189 -14.14 -19.60 -14.05
C PRO A 189 -14.02 -18.13 -13.66
N ILE A 190 -13.61 -17.87 -12.41
CA ILE A 190 -13.36 -16.53 -11.87
C ILE A 190 -12.19 -15.90 -12.61
N LEU A 191 -11.15 -16.71 -12.87
CA LEU A 191 -10.00 -16.35 -13.67
C LEU A 191 -9.56 -17.58 -14.45
N ASP A 192 -9.40 -17.46 -15.76
CA ASP A 192 -8.85 -18.51 -16.60
C ASP A 192 -8.02 -17.87 -17.72
N GLY A 193 -6.85 -18.44 -18.00
CA GLY A 193 -6.00 -17.96 -19.08
C GLY A 193 -4.59 -18.54 -19.13
N GLU A 194 -3.93 -18.28 -20.25
CA GLU A 194 -2.51 -18.57 -20.45
C GLU A 194 -1.66 -17.45 -19.85
N LEU A 195 -0.68 -17.80 -19.01
CA LEU A 195 0.31 -16.87 -18.48
C LEU A 195 1.23 -16.37 -19.60
N PHE A 196 1.79 -15.17 -19.47
CA PHE A 196 2.69 -14.62 -20.47
C PHE A 196 3.91 -15.52 -20.74
N GLU A 197 4.50 -16.10 -19.69
CA GLU A 197 5.65 -17.00 -19.79
C GLU A 197 5.63 -18.11 -18.72
N GLU A 198 6.54 -19.07 -18.80
CA GLU A 198 6.61 -20.18 -17.85
C GLU A 198 6.90 -19.75 -16.39
N VAL A 199 6.19 -20.37 -15.45
CA VAL A 199 6.37 -20.27 -14.00
C VAL A 199 6.77 -21.61 -13.39
N LYS A 200 7.39 -21.58 -12.22
CA LYS A 200 7.60 -22.75 -11.38
C LYS A 200 6.30 -23.12 -10.67
N HIS A 201 5.39 -23.76 -11.41
CA HIS A 201 4.04 -24.06 -10.93
C HIS A 201 3.96 -24.94 -9.65
N GLU A 202 5.07 -25.61 -9.27
CA GLU A 202 5.17 -26.42 -8.06
C GLU A 202 5.31 -25.55 -6.79
N ASP A 203 5.82 -24.32 -6.94
CA ASP A 203 6.13 -23.38 -5.85
C ASP A 203 5.04 -22.30 -5.69
N VAL A 204 3.86 -22.52 -6.28
CA VAL A 204 2.76 -21.55 -6.24
C VAL A 204 2.14 -21.50 -4.85
N VAL A 205 2.09 -20.29 -4.28
CA VAL A 205 1.45 -20.02 -2.99
C VAL A 205 0.25 -19.12 -3.23
N TRP A 206 -0.91 -19.49 -2.67
CA TRP A 206 -2.11 -18.67 -2.73
C TRP A 206 -2.83 -18.63 -1.39
N HIS A 207 -3.54 -17.53 -1.13
CA HIS A 207 -4.36 -17.37 0.06
C HIS A 207 -5.60 -16.53 -0.25
N LEU A 208 -6.67 -16.77 0.49
CA LEU A 208 -7.93 -16.04 0.39
C LEU A 208 -8.10 -15.17 1.64
N GLU A 209 -8.14 -13.86 1.43
CA GLU A 209 -8.31 -12.85 2.47
C GLU A 209 -9.77 -12.39 2.53
N GLU A 210 -10.29 -12.24 3.75
CA GLU A 210 -11.65 -11.73 4.05
C GLU A 210 -12.79 -12.39 3.27
N SER A 211 -12.62 -13.65 2.85
CA SER A 211 -13.61 -14.35 2.00
C SER A 211 -13.88 -13.64 0.65
N ARG A 212 -12.95 -12.79 0.18
CA ARG A 212 -13.15 -11.96 -1.02
C ARG A 212 -11.92 -11.87 -1.91
N PHE A 213 -10.74 -11.61 -1.37
CA PHE A 213 -9.56 -11.30 -2.17
C PHE A 213 -8.63 -12.50 -2.23
N LEU A 214 -8.47 -13.08 -3.42
CA LEU A 214 -7.54 -14.18 -3.66
C LEU A 214 -6.22 -13.62 -4.17
N THR A 215 -5.16 -13.83 -3.40
CA THR A 215 -3.79 -13.47 -3.77
C THR A 215 -3.04 -14.72 -4.20
N ILE A 216 -2.39 -14.65 -5.36
CA ILE A 216 -1.63 -15.77 -5.97
C ILE A 216 -0.21 -15.29 -6.25
N ASN A 217 0.78 -15.94 -5.65
CA ASN A 217 2.19 -15.69 -5.88
C ASN A 217 2.76 -16.79 -6.79
N LEU A 218 3.36 -16.38 -7.91
CA LEU A 218 3.97 -17.27 -8.90
C LEU A 218 5.44 -16.88 -9.10
N GLU A 219 6.35 -17.85 -8.96
CA GLU A 219 7.76 -17.64 -9.29
C GLU A 219 7.99 -17.87 -10.80
N LYS A 220 8.62 -16.90 -11.45
CA LYS A 220 8.96 -16.96 -12.88
C LYS A 220 10.13 -17.92 -13.07
N LYS A 221 10.06 -18.72 -14.13
CA LYS A 221 11.18 -19.59 -14.51
C LYS A 221 12.34 -18.81 -15.12
N LYS A 222 12.04 -17.71 -15.80
CA LYS A 222 13.02 -16.80 -16.42
C LYS A 222 12.87 -15.41 -15.82
N LYS A 223 13.96 -14.86 -15.28
CA LYS A 223 14.02 -13.48 -14.77
C LYS A 223 13.73 -12.49 -15.89
N THR A 224 12.51 -11.96 -15.95
CA THR A 224 12.07 -11.09 -17.06
C THR A 224 10.84 -10.27 -16.70
N TRP A 225 10.74 -9.08 -17.29
CA TRP A 225 9.58 -8.22 -17.17
C TRP A 225 8.46 -8.70 -18.09
N TRP A 226 7.30 -8.98 -17.51
CA TRP A 226 6.11 -9.38 -18.26
C TRP A 226 5.34 -8.14 -18.70
N LYS A 227 4.87 -8.13 -19.93
CA LYS A 227 4.02 -7.03 -20.42
C LYS A 227 2.55 -7.21 -20.01
N CYS A 228 2.12 -8.43 -19.71
CA CYS A 228 0.81 -8.74 -19.15
C CYS A 228 0.93 -9.98 -18.25
N ALA A 229 -0.02 -10.20 -17.35
CA ALA A 229 -0.07 -11.45 -16.58
C ALA A 229 -0.60 -12.60 -17.44
N LEU A 230 -1.75 -12.38 -18.10
CA LEU A 230 -2.37 -13.32 -19.02
C LEU A 230 -2.30 -12.82 -20.47
N VAL A 231 -2.07 -13.73 -21.40
CA VAL A 231 -2.00 -13.45 -22.83
C VAL A 231 -3.35 -12.92 -23.32
N GLY A 232 -3.34 -11.80 -24.04
CA GLY A 232 -4.54 -11.17 -24.59
C GLY A 232 -5.19 -10.11 -23.70
N ASP A 233 -4.78 -10.01 -22.43
CA ASP A 233 -5.19 -8.92 -21.54
C ASP A 233 -4.35 -7.66 -21.79
N ARG A 234 -4.69 -6.56 -21.11
CA ARG A 234 -4.04 -5.25 -21.25
C ARG A 234 -2.55 -5.34 -20.95
N GLU A 235 -1.74 -4.81 -21.87
CA GLU A 235 -0.28 -4.77 -21.72
C GLU A 235 0.21 -3.47 -21.06
N ILE A 236 1.33 -3.57 -20.35
CA ILE A 236 2.12 -2.45 -19.84
C ILE A 236 3.37 -2.25 -20.70
N ASP A 237 3.93 -1.04 -20.65
CA ASP A 237 5.22 -0.74 -21.25
C ASP A 237 6.36 -1.18 -20.31
N THR A 238 6.99 -2.31 -20.63
CA THR A 238 8.07 -2.89 -19.82
C THR A 238 9.36 -2.06 -19.85
N GLN A 239 9.47 -1.02 -20.68
CA GLN A 239 10.61 -0.09 -20.67
C GLN A 239 10.48 1.00 -19.60
N ARG A 240 9.30 1.14 -18.99
CA ARG A 240 8.98 2.18 -18.00
C ARG A 240 8.85 1.64 -16.57
N VAL A 241 9.09 0.35 -16.38
CA VAL A 241 9.07 -0.29 -15.07
C VAL A 241 10.29 0.14 -14.25
N ASP A 242 10.10 0.24 -12.94
CA ASP A 242 11.19 0.44 -12.01
C ASP A 242 12.09 -0.80 -12.00
N SER A 243 13.27 -0.67 -12.59
CA SER A 243 14.28 -1.73 -12.67
C SER A 243 15.37 -1.57 -11.61
N THR A 244 15.19 -0.69 -10.62
CA THR A 244 16.14 -0.55 -9.53
C THR A 244 16.12 -1.82 -8.67
N CYS A 245 17.31 -2.35 -8.42
CA CYS A 245 17.53 -3.56 -7.62
C CYS A 245 18.72 -3.28 -6.71
N LYS A 246 18.74 -3.84 -5.50
CA LYS A 246 19.87 -3.64 -4.59
C LYS A 246 21.08 -4.39 -5.13
N ILE A 247 22.28 -3.91 -4.81
CA ILE A 247 23.49 -4.57 -5.28
C ILE A 247 23.55 -6.02 -4.76
N ASP A 248 23.09 -6.26 -3.54
CA ASP A 248 23.08 -7.58 -2.89
C ASP A 248 22.18 -8.61 -3.59
N ASP A 249 21.23 -8.15 -4.43
CA ASP A 249 20.30 -9.03 -5.15
C ASP A 249 20.95 -9.65 -6.41
N TYR A 250 22.12 -9.15 -6.83
CA TYR A 250 22.90 -9.70 -7.95
C TYR A 250 23.80 -10.85 -7.49
N ASP A 251 24.27 -11.68 -8.43
CA ASP A 251 25.28 -12.71 -8.13
C ASP A 251 26.64 -12.09 -7.75
N GLU A 252 27.44 -12.78 -6.93
CA GLU A 252 28.75 -12.29 -6.45
C GLU A 252 29.67 -11.75 -7.56
N PRO A 253 29.81 -12.40 -8.74
CA PRO A 253 30.57 -11.83 -9.86
C PRO A 253 30.05 -10.47 -10.32
N THR A 254 28.73 -10.34 -10.50
CA THR A 254 28.09 -9.09 -10.91
C THR A 254 28.23 -8.01 -9.85
N GLN A 255 28.08 -8.36 -8.56
CA GLN A 255 28.31 -7.44 -7.44
C GLN A 255 29.75 -6.89 -7.46
N ALA A 256 30.75 -7.76 -7.59
CA ALA A 256 32.15 -7.39 -7.62
C ALA A 256 32.47 -6.47 -8.83
N ALA A 257 31.86 -6.73 -9.99
CA ALA A 257 32.02 -5.87 -11.16
C ALA A 257 31.42 -4.47 -10.95
N ILE A 258 30.22 -4.38 -10.36
CA ILE A 258 29.59 -3.09 -10.03
C ILE A 258 30.42 -2.33 -8.99
N GLN A 259 30.85 -2.99 -7.91
CA GLN A 259 31.68 -2.39 -6.87
C GLN A 259 33.00 -1.85 -7.43
N LYS A 260 33.64 -2.59 -8.34
CA LYS A 260 34.86 -2.14 -9.02
C LYS A 260 34.62 -0.88 -9.84
N LEU A 261 33.54 -0.83 -10.63
CA LEU A 261 33.16 0.35 -11.41
C LEU A 261 32.85 1.58 -10.54
N MET A 262 32.34 1.35 -9.32
CA MET A 262 32.09 2.42 -8.34
C MET A 262 33.38 2.94 -7.68
N PHE A 263 34.40 2.10 -7.53
CA PHE A 263 35.68 2.46 -6.90
C PHE A 263 36.69 3.09 -7.89
N ASP A 264 36.59 2.75 -9.17
CA ASP A 264 37.43 3.28 -10.26
C ASP A 264 36.93 4.65 -10.81
N GLN A 265 36.03 5.34 -10.09
CA GLN A 265 35.41 6.63 -10.47
C GLN A 265 35.90 7.81 -9.62
#